data_AF-A0A3M2EED6-F1
#
_entry.id   AF-A0A3M2EED6-F1
#
_cell.length_a   1.000
_cell.length_b   1.000
_cell.length_c   1.000
_cell.angle_alpha   90.00
_cell.angle_beta   90.00
_cell.angle_gamma   90.00
#
_symmetry.space_group_name_H-M   'P 1'
#
loop_
_entity.id
_entity.type
_entity.pdbx_description
1 polymer ?
#
loop_
_entity_poly.entity_id
_entity_poly.type
_entity_poly.pdbx_seq_one_letter_code
_entity_poly.pdbx_strand_id
1 'polypeptide(L)'
;MPFGRRAARLRCRPRKRGRGRPALPPQGSRGLSTLGVILAGGLGRRMGGRDKAFLRLGEETLLARVMRRLSPQVDALVVNANG
;
A
#
# COMPACT_ATOMS: atom_id res chain seq x y z
N MET A 1 23.56 2.67 -20.28
CA MET A 1 23.44 2.53 -18.81
C MET A 1 22.04 2.02 -18.46
N PRO A 2 21.80 0.71 -18.21
CA PRO A 2 20.44 0.21 -17.99
C PRO A 2 20.08 0.21 -16.50
N PHE A 3 19.12 1.03 -16.10
CA PHE A 3 18.52 0.99 -14.77
C PHE A 3 17.41 -0.07 -14.71
N GLY A 4 17.78 -1.27 -14.26
CA GLY A 4 16.81 -2.31 -13.90
C GLY A 4 16.02 -1.93 -12.65
N ARG A 5 14.73 -1.59 -12.80
CA ARG A 5 13.80 -1.44 -11.68
C ARG A 5 13.18 -2.78 -11.35
N ARG A 6 13.77 -3.46 -10.37
CA ARG A 6 13.21 -4.67 -9.74
C ARG A 6 11.92 -4.29 -9.03
N ALA A 7 10.81 -4.91 -9.41
CA ALA A 7 9.60 -4.96 -8.58
C ALA A 7 10.00 -5.58 -7.23
N ALA A 8 9.98 -4.79 -6.16
CA ALA A 8 10.18 -5.29 -4.81
C ALA A 8 8.98 -6.19 -4.48
N ARG A 9 9.13 -7.50 -4.72
CA ARG A 9 8.23 -8.52 -4.19
C ARG A 9 8.29 -8.40 -2.67
N LEU A 10 7.34 -7.70 -2.08
CA LEU A 10 7.19 -7.66 -0.62
C LEU A 10 6.87 -9.07 -0.15
N ARG A 11 7.87 -9.69 0.50
CA ARG A 11 7.68 -10.91 1.26
C ARG A 11 6.76 -10.59 2.43
N CYS A 12 5.52 -11.02 2.31
CA CYS A 12 4.58 -11.15 3.41
C CYS A 12 5.25 -11.96 4.51
N ARG A 13 5.53 -11.37 5.69
CA ARG A 13 5.89 -12.17 6.86
C ARG A 13 4.67 -13.01 7.21
N PRO A 14 4.77 -14.34 7.33
CA PRO A 14 3.65 -15.15 7.73
C PRO A 14 3.42 -14.95 9.22
N ARG A 15 2.30 -14.32 9.59
CA ARG A 15 1.69 -14.60 10.90
C ARG A 15 1.40 -16.10 10.91
N LYS A 16 1.85 -16.84 11.94
CA LYS A 16 1.75 -18.31 12.01
C LYS A 16 0.34 -18.77 11.59
N ARG A 17 0.30 -19.53 10.49
CA ARG A 17 -0.89 -20.01 9.77
C ARG A 17 -1.74 -20.96 10.62
N GLY A 18 -3.04 -20.68 10.72
CA GLY A 18 -4.04 -21.74 10.52
C GLY A 18 -4.05 -22.13 9.03
N ARG A 19 -4.05 -23.42 8.72
CA ARG A 19 -3.96 -23.99 7.37
C ARG A 19 -5.22 -23.70 6.54
N GLY A 20 -5.03 -23.46 5.24
CA GLY A 20 -6.08 -23.38 4.22
C GLY A 20 -6.61 -21.97 3.95
N ARG A 21 -6.24 -21.35 2.83
CA ARG A 21 -6.98 -20.21 2.27
C ARG A 21 -7.84 -20.75 1.13
N PRO A 22 -9.15 -20.92 1.31
CA PRO A 22 -10.03 -21.28 0.20
C PRO A 22 -10.20 -20.06 -0.72
N ALA A 23 -10.61 -20.31 -1.96
CA ALA A 23 -11.10 -19.30 -2.89
C ALA A 23 -12.20 -18.45 -2.22
N LEU A 24 -12.25 -17.16 -2.56
CA LEU A 24 -13.10 -16.15 -1.90
C LEU A 24 -14.57 -16.64 -1.79
N PRO A 25 -15.13 -16.78 -0.56
CA PRO A 25 -16.51 -17.22 -0.39
C PRO A 25 -17.50 -16.05 -0.52
N PRO A 26 -18.78 -16.35 -0.81
CA PRO A 26 -19.84 -15.35 -0.94
C PRO A 26 -20.09 -14.63 0.40
N GLN A 27 -20.32 -13.33 0.24
CA GLN A 27 -20.60 -12.30 1.24
C GLN A 27 -21.34 -12.80 2.50
N GLY A 28 -20.64 -12.85 3.63
CA GLY A 28 -21.22 -13.20 4.93
C GLY A 28 -20.22 -12.93 6.06
N SER A 29 -20.60 -12.05 6.98
CA SER A 29 -19.81 -11.47 8.07
C SER A 29 -19.11 -12.53 8.97
N ARG A 30 -17.80 -12.69 8.80
CA ARG A 30 -16.88 -13.31 9.78
C ARG A 30 -15.61 -12.48 9.84
N GLY A 31 -15.34 -11.80 10.96
CA GLY A 31 -14.12 -11.05 11.27
C GLY A 31 -13.48 -10.38 10.05
N LEU A 32 -14.08 -9.28 9.58
CA LEU A 32 -13.71 -8.67 8.29
C LEU A 32 -12.22 -8.35 8.28
N SER A 33 -11.47 -9.01 7.38
CA SER A 33 -10.10 -8.63 7.12
C SER A 33 -10.09 -7.20 6.60
N THR A 34 -9.51 -6.27 7.34
CA THR A 34 -9.52 -4.85 6.97
C THR A 34 -8.44 -4.65 5.91
N LEU A 35 -8.85 -4.25 4.71
CA LEU A 35 -7.93 -3.85 3.64
C LEU A 35 -7.69 -2.35 3.71
N GLY A 36 -6.43 -1.94 3.66
CA GLY A 36 -6.02 -0.55 3.53
C GLY A 36 -5.81 -0.17 2.07
N VAL A 37 -6.31 0.99 1.67
CA VAL A 37 -6.03 1.59 0.37
C VAL A 37 -5.49 2.99 0.55
N ILE A 38 -4.31 3.26 -0.01
CA ILE A 38 -3.74 4.61 -0.11
C ILE A 38 -4.03 5.14 -1.50
N LEU A 39 -4.80 6.23 -1.58
CA LEU A 39 -5.04 6.97 -2.82
C LEU A 39 -3.95 8.02 -2.98
N ALA A 40 -2.87 7.62 -3.64
CA ALA A 40 -1.69 8.44 -3.94
C ALA A 40 -1.78 9.17 -5.29
N GLY A 41 -2.85 8.98 -6.07
CA GLY A 41 -3.05 9.63 -7.36
C GLY A 41 -3.63 11.05 -7.29
N GLY A 42 -3.62 11.73 -8.44
CA GLY A 42 -4.15 13.08 -8.63
C GLY A 42 -3.30 13.89 -9.61
N LEU A 43 -3.79 15.04 -10.07
CA LEU A 43 -3.12 15.82 -11.12
C LEU A 43 -1.94 16.67 -10.63
N GLY A 44 -1.66 16.71 -9.32
CA GLY A 44 -0.51 17.45 -8.77
C GLY A 44 -0.47 18.96 -9.06
N ARG A 45 -1.54 19.55 -9.63
CA ARG A 45 -1.54 20.90 -10.23
C ARG A 45 -1.12 22.02 -9.28
N ARG A 46 -1.47 21.90 -8.00
CA ARG A 46 -1.10 22.89 -6.97
C ARG A 46 0.33 22.70 -6.41
N MET A 47 0.98 21.58 -6.74
CA MET A 47 2.34 21.22 -6.32
C MET A 47 3.28 21.09 -7.52
N GLY A 48 3.11 21.96 -8.53
CA GLY A 48 3.98 21.99 -9.70
C GLY A 48 3.89 20.73 -10.59
N GLY A 49 2.74 20.05 -10.59
CA GLY A 49 2.51 18.84 -11.40
C GLY A 49 3.19 17.58 -10.86
N ARG A 50 3.77 17.62 -9.66
CA ARG A 50 4.40 16.45 -9.03
C ARG A 50 3.37 15.60 -8.28
N ASP A 51 3.59 14.29 -8.29
CA ASP A 51 2.86 13.37 -7.42
C ASP A 51 3.19 13.70 -5.95
N LYS A 52 2.16 14.14 -5.22
CA LYS A 52 2.24 14.55 -3.82
C LYS A 52 2.72 13.41 -2.92
N ALA A 53 2.36 12.16 -3.22
CA ALA A 53 2.73 11.01 -2.40
C ALA A 53 4.25 10.82 -2.31
N PHE A 54 5.01 11.25 -3.32
CA PHE A 54 6.47 11.17 -3.35
C PHE A 54 7.19 12.41 -2.80
N LEU A 55 6.46 13.47 -2.44
CA LEU A 55 7.07 14.63 -1.79
C LEU A 55 7.62 14.24 -0.42
N ARG A 56 8.82 14.76 -0.10
CA ARG A 56 9.44 14.58 1.21
C ARG A 56 8.88 15.59 2.21
N LEU A 57 8.61 15.12 3.43
CA LEU A 57 8.26 15.95 4.57
C LEU A 57 9.19 15.58 5.73
N GLY A 58 10.32 16.30 5.81
CA GLY A 58 11.48 15.90 6.60
C GLY A 58 12.21 14.73 5.95
N GLU A 59 12.53 13.71 6.75
CA GLU A 59 13.34 12.57 6.32
C GLU A 59 12.59 11.50 5.50
N GLU A 60 11.26 11.51 5.49
CA GLU A 60 10.43 10.49 4.81
C GLU A 60 9.48 11.11 3.77
N THR A 61 9.10 10.32 2.75
CA THR A 61 8.04 10.72 1.82
C THR A 61 6.68 10.69 2.51
N LEU A 62 5.72 11.47 2.00
CA LEU A 62 4.34 11.41 2.49
C LEU A 62 3.76 9.99 2.40
N LEU A 63 4.05 9.27 1.31
CA LEU A 63 3.66 7.87 1.15
C LEU A 63 4.26 6.97 2.23
N ALA A 64 5.57 7.05 2.48
CA ALA A 64 6.25 6.24 3.49
C ALA A 64 5.66 6.49 4.90
N ARG A 65 5.37 7.75 5.23
CA ARG A 65 4.72 8.13 6.50
C ARG A 65 3.35 7.48 6.65
N VAL A 66 2.52 7.52 5.60
CA VAL A 66 1.18 6.92 5.61
C VAL A 66 1.26 5.40 5.69
N MET A 67 2.12 4.76 4.89
CA MET A 67 2.33 3.32 4.93
C MET A 67 2.74 2.85 6.33
N ARG A 68 3.67 3.56 6.98
CA ARG A 68 4.13 3.24 8.34
C ARG A 68 2.99 3.30 9.37
N ARG A 69 2.09 4.27 9.26
CA ARG A 69 0.96 4.43 10.18
C ARG A 69 -0.18 3.46 9.90
N LEU A 70 -0.45 3.16 8.63
CA LEU A 70 -1.61 2.37 8.21
C LEU A 70 -1.33 0.85 8.25
N SER A 71 -0.10 0.42 7.98
CA SER A 71 0.27 -1.01 7.96
C SER A 71 -0.10 -1.80 9.22
N PRO A 72 0.07 -1.32 10.47
CA PRO A 72 -0.31 -2.11 11.64
C PRO A 72 -1.83 -2.24 11.85
N GLN A 73 -2.65 -1.51 11.10
CA GLN A 73 -4.11 -1.44 11.27
C GLN A 73 -4.87 -2.31 10.24
N VAL A 74 -4.18 -2.85 9.24
CA VAL A 74 -4.79 -3.53 8.09
C VAL A 74 -4.08 -4.84 7.77
N ASP A 75 -4.82 -5.82 7.27
CA ASP A 75 -4.26 -7.14 6.92
C ASP A 75 -3.47 -7.11 5.61
N ALA A 76 -3.83 -6.19 4.71
CA ALA A 76 -3.09 -5.92 3.49
C ALA A 76 -3.27 -4.44 3.09
N LEU A 77 -2.26 -3.91 2.39
CA LEU A 77 -2.20 -2.52 1.97
C LEU A 77 -1.97 -2.44 0.46
N VAL A 78 -2.80 -1.66 -0.22
CA VAL A 78 -2.69 -1.36 -1.65
C VAL A 78 -2.47 0.15 -1.84
N VAL A 79 -1.61 0.52 -2.78
CA VAL A 79 -1.38 1.92 -3.18
C VAL A 79 -1.89 2.09 -4.60
N ASN A 80 -2.87 2.97 -4.77
CA ASN A 80 -3.31 3.44 -6.08
C ASN A 80 -2.60 4.75 -6.40
N ALA A 81 -1.80 4.79 -7.46
CA ALA A 81 -1.05 5.97 -7.89
C ALA A 81 -1.21 6.15 -9.40
N ASN A 82 -1.24 7.42 -9.84
CA ASN A 82 -1.14 7.75 -11.25
C ASN A 82 0.35 7.91 -11.57
N GLY A 83 0.87 7.08 -12.48
CA GLY A 83 2.27 7.11 -12.90
C GLY A 83 2.67 8.40 -13.61
#